data_AF-A0A8T0UTX7-F1
#
_entry.id   AF-A0A8T0UTX7-F1
#
_cell.length_a   1.000
_cell.length_b   1.000
_cell.length_c   1.000
_cell.angle_alpha   90.00
_cell.angle_beta   90.00
_cell.angle_gamma   90.00
#
_symmetry.space_group_name_H-M   'P 1'
#
loop_
_entity.id
_entity.type
_entity.pdbx_description
1 polymer ?
#
loop_
_entity_poly.entity_id
_entity_poly.type
_entity_poly.pdbx_seq_one_letter_code
_entity_poly.pdbx_strand_id
1 'polypeptide(L)'
;MCYVFTFWVFFVLFHEYKVVTTMRLRFLANQNRRPDQYTVLVRNVPPDPDETVSEHVEHFFAVNHCDHYLSHQIVYNANHLSGLVEKKKGLQNWLIYYENKHAKNPAKKPTMKTGLWGLWGQRVDAIEYYKKEIEELCKQEDEERQKVITDPNSIMPAAFVSFKTRWGAAVCAQTQQTSNPTVWLTEWAPEPRDVYWANLAIPYVELSVRRLIIAVSFFFLTFFFMVPIAIVQSLANLDDIEKVLPFLKPIIERNSLRPVIQGFLPGIVLKIFLILLPTILMAMSKIEGHTSLSGLDRKTATKYYVFLFVNVFLGSVITGTAFQQLDNFIHQSANKIPEVVGESIPMKATFFMTYIMVDGWAGVAAEVLRLKPLVIFHIKNAFLVRTEHDREQAMDPGSLDFYNTEPRLQLYFLLGLVYAVVTPMLLPFIIVFFSLAYLVFRHQIINVYNQQYESGAQFWPDVHMRLIIALMVSQILLLGLLSTQEAEKSTIALLPLPVLSLWFHYVCKGRFEPAFVKFPLQDAMVKDTLERANDPTLNLRDYLKGAYVHPVFQKNDIYELVTIDEEEKNPLVVTKRQSRMTTPGGSKFNSSSGTNEGEFSRIPPP
;
A
#
# COMPACT_ATOMS: atom_id res chain seq x y z
N MET A 1 -23.28 -1.12 -29.92
CA MET A 1 -22.15 -1.86 -29.27
C MET A 1 -21.72 -1.23 -27.95
N CYS A 2 -21.33 0.05 -27.88
CA CYS A 2 -20.86 0.67 -26.62
C CYS A 2 -21.86 0.54 -25.44
N TYR A 3 -23.16 0.76 -25.68
CA TYR A 3 -24.21 0.51 -24.70
C TYR A 3 -24.23 -0.94 -24.20
N VAL A 4 -24.16 -1.92 -25.12
CA VAL A 4 -24.17 -3.35 -24.78
C VAL A 4 -22.97 -3.70 -23.90
N PHE A 5 -21.76 -3.23 -24.27
CA PHE A 5 -20.57 -3.44 -23.44
C PHE A 5 -20.69 -2.77 -22.08
N THR A 6 -21.16 -1.53 -22.03
CA THR A 6 -21.32 -0.78 -20.78
C THR A 6 -22.31 -1.48 -19.84
N PHE A 7 -23.49 -1.86 -20.33
CA PHE A 7 -24.49 -2.57 -19.54
C PHE A 7 -24.01 -3.96 -19.10
N TRP A 8 -23.28 -4.67 -19.96
CA TRP A 8 -22.67 -5.96 -19.59
C TRP A 8 -21.62 -5.79 -18.49
N VAL A 9 -20.76 -4.78 -18.59
CA VAL A 9 -19.78 -4.45 -17.56
C VAL A 9 -20.48 -4.08 -16.25
N PHE A 10 -21.54 -3.28 -16.28
CA PHE A 10 -22.34 -2.99 -15.08
C PHE A 10 -22.93 -4.25 -14.46
N PHE A 11 -23.52 -5.13 -15.27
CA PHE A 11 -24.08 -6.39 -14.80
C PHE A 11 -23.03 -7.27 -14.11
N VAL A 12 -21.89 -7.48 -14.77
CA VAL A 12 -20.78 -8.29 -14.24
C VAL A 12 -20.21 -7.66 -12.97
N LEU A 13 -19.88 -6.36 -12.98
CA LEU A 13 -19.32 -5.69 -11.81
C LEU A 13 -20.29 -5.67 -10.63
N PHE A 14 -21.59 -5.47 -10.88
CA PHE A 14 -22.61 -5.55 -9.84
C PHE A 14 -22.69 -6.95 -9.21
N HIS A 15 -22.69 -7.98 -10.06
CA HIS A 15 -22.75 -9.37 -9.61
C HIS A 15 -21.49 -9.75 -8.84
N GLU A 16 -20.30 -9.45 -9.36
CA GLU A 16 -19.03 -9.73 -8.72
C GLU A 16 -18.89 -8.99 -7.39
N TYR A 17 -19.29 -7.71 -7.32
CA TYR A 17 -19.29 -6.99 -6.04
C TYR A 17 -20.19 -7.69 -5.01
N LYS A 18 -21.38 -8.13 -5.40
CA LYS A 18 -22.27 -8.91 -4.51
C LYS A 18 -21.63 -10.21 -4.06
N VAL A 19 -20.99 -10.97 -4.96
CA VAL A 19 -20.31 -12.23 -4.65
C VAL A 19 -19.16 -12.00 -3.68
N VAL A 20 -18.26 -11.05 -3.97
CA VAL A 20 -17.11 -10.73 -3.13
C VAL A 20 -17.56 -10.22 -1.75
N THR A 21 -18.62 -9.40 -1.69
CA THR A 21 -19.21 -8.95 -0.43
C THR A 21 -19.70 -10.14 0.40
N THR A 22 -20.41 -11.07 -0.23
CA THR A 22 -20.95 -12.27 0.44
C THR A 22 -19.81 -13.17 0.93
N MET A 23 -18.76 -13.35 0.12
CA MET A 23 -17.58 -14.12 0.49
C MET A 23 -16.85 -13.49 1.67
N ARG A 24 -16.65 -12.16 1.66
CA ARG A 24 -16.03 -11.42 2.76
C ARG A 24 -16.81 -11.59 4.06
N LEU A 25 -18.12 -11.37 4.04
CA LEU A 25 -18.94 -11.47 5.26
C LEU A 25 -18.93 -12.91 5.83
N ARG A 26 -19.04 -13.92 4.96
CA ARG A 26 -18.90 -15.33 5.39
C ARG A 26 -17.51 -15.64 5.95
N PHE A 27 -16.47 -15.11 5.31
CA PHE A 27 -15.10 -15.27 5.79
C PHE A 27 -14.93 -14.67 7.19
N LEU A 28 -15.36 -13.42 7.40
CA LEU A 28 -15.25 -12.74 8.70
C LEU A 28 -16.07 -13.44 9.80
N ALA A 29 -17.24 -13.97 9.48
CA ALA A 29 -18.07 -14.75 10.40
C ALA A 29 -17.37 -16.05 10.84
N ASN A 30 -16.76 -16.77 9.89
CA ASN A 30 -16.10 -18.06 10.14
C ASN A 30 -14.63 -17.94 10.59
N GLN A 31 -14.08 -16.74 10.58
CA GLN A 31 -12.67 -16.52 10.90
C GLN A 31 -12.39 -16.85 12.37
N ASN A 32 -11.29 -17.56 12.62
CA ASN A 32 -10.80 -17.81 13.97
C ASN A 32 -10.55 -16.50 14.75
N ARG A 33 -10.50 -16.64 16.08
CA ARG A 33 -10.11 -15.54 16.97
C ARG A 33 -8.71 -15.04 16.60
N ARG A 34 -8.60 -13.72 16.49
CA ARG A 34 -7.37 -12.99 16.29
C ARG A 34 -7.38 -11.69 17.11
N PRO A 35 -6.21 -11.14 17.49
CA PRO A 35 -6.14 -9.92 18.28
C PRO A 35 -6.78 -8.69 17.63
N ASP A 36 -6.69 -8.55 16.30
CA ASP A 36 -7.22 -7.39 15.54
C ASP A 36 -8.73 -7.20 15.68
N GLN A 37 -9.47 -8.27 16.00
CA GLN A 37 -10.92 -8.20 16.18
C GLN A 37 -11.31 -7.51 17.50
N TYR A 38 -10.39 -7.43 18.45
CA TYR A 38 -10.61 -6.90 19.80
C TYR A 38 -9.87 -5.59 20.06
N THR A 39 -8.96 -5.20 19.17
CA THR A 39 -8.02 -4.10 19.40
C THR A 39 -8.25 -2.95 18.42
N VAL A 40 -8.18 -1.74 18.94
CA VAL A 40 -8.28 -0.49 18.20
C VAL A 40 -6.98 0.27 18.34
N LEU A 41 -6.43 0.76 17.24
CA LEU A 41 -5.29 1.67 17.25
C LEU A 41 -5.80 3.09 17.50
N VAL A 42 -5.34 3.67 18.59
CA VAL A 42 -5.63 5.05 18.99
C VAL A 42 -4.42 5.91 18.67
N ARG A 43 -4.63 7.02 17.95
CA ARG A 43 -3.57 7.96 17.58
C ARG A 43 -3.91 9.38 18.01
N ASN A 44 -2.85 10.18 18.17
CA ASN A 44 -2.92 11.58 18.54
C ASN A 44 -3.64 11.78 19.88
N VAL A 45 -3.20 11.03 20.89
CA VAL A 45 -3.57 11.24 22.29
C VAL A 45 -3.09 12.66 22.69
N PRO A 46 -3.95 13.52 23.23
CA PRO A 46 -3.56 14.86 23.62
C PRO A 46 -2.53 14.81 24.77
N PRO A 47 -1.51 15.68 24.75
CA PRO A 47 -0.58 15.77 25.86
C PRO A 47 -1.30 16.27 27.12
N ASP A 48 -1.02 15.66 28.26
CA ASP A 48 -1.50 16.11 29.58
C ASP A 48 -0.28 16.40 30.47
N PRO A 49 -0.28 17.50 31.22
CA PRO A 49 0.85 17.87 32.08
C PRO A 49 0.96 17.01 33.35
N ASP A 50 -0.13 16.38 33.79
CA ASP A 50 -0.21 15.69 35.08
C ASP A 50 -0.17 14.15 34.92
N GLU A 51 -0.55 13.63 33.74
CA GLU A 51 -0.68 12.20 33.45
C GLU A 51 0.26 11.75 32.32
N THR A 52 0.84 10.56 32.47
CA THR A 52 1.54 9.90 31.37
C THR A 52 0.55 9.47 30.28
N VAL A 53 1.04 9.22 29.05
CA VAL A 53 0.19 8.72 27.95
C VAL A 53 -0.55 7.44 28.34
N SER A 54 0.08 6.57 29.13
CA SER A 54 -0.53 5.34 29.65
C SER A 54 -1.73 5.64 30.54
N GLU A 55 -1.52 6.45 31.57
CA GLU A 55 -2.55 6.81 32.56
C GLU A 55 -3.71 7.55 31.89
N HIS A 56 -3.40 8.45 30.94
CA HIS A 56 -4.42 9.19 30.20
C HIS A 56 -5.27 8.26 29.33
N VAL A 57 -4.65 7.31 28.62
CA VAL A 57 -5.39 6.30 27.83
C VAL A 57 -6.26 5.45 28.74
N GLU A 58 -5.71 4.95 29.85
CA GLU A 58 -6.46 4.16 30.82
C GLU A 58 -7.66 4.94 31.37
N HIS A 59 -7.45 6.14 31.88
CA HIS A 59 -8.50 7.00 32.41
C HIS A 59 -9.58 7.30 31.35
N PHE A 60 -9.18 7.65 30.12
CA PHE A 60 -10.13 7.95 29.05
C PHE A 60 -11.04 6.75 28.72
N PHE A 61 -10.47 5.55 28.57
CA PHE A 61 -11.24 4.37 28.19
C PHE A 61 -11.96 3.71 29.37
N ALA A 62 -11.43 3.80 30.58
CA ALA A 62 -12.11 3.34 31.80
C ALA A 62 -13.37 4.17 32.09
N VAL A 63 -13.38 5.46 31.74
CA VAL A 63 -14.57 6.33 31.91
C VAL A 63 -15.55 6.18 30.75
N ASN A 64 -15.08 6.30 29.50
CA ASN A 64 -15.98 6.35 28.34
C ASN A 64 -16.43 4.97 27.85
N HIS A 65 -15.67 3.91 28.13
CA HIS A 65 -15.92 2.53 27.69
C HIS A 65 -15.80 1.54 28.86
N CYS A 66 -16.28 1.93 30.04
CA CYS A 66 -16.09 1.24 31.33
C CYS A 66 -16.34 -0.28 31.30
N ASP A 67 -17.43 -0.72 30.68
CA ASP A 67 -17.83 -2.12 30.69
C ASP A 67 -17.01 -2.98 29.71
N HIS A 68 -16.46 -2.35 28.66
CA HIS A 68 -15.81 -3.05 27.55
C HIS A 68 -14.29 -2.92 27.54
N TYR A 69 -13.72 -1.91 28.18
CA TYR A 69 -12.27 -1.74 28.27
C TYR A 69 -11.62 -2.95 28.95
N LEU A 70 -10.50 -3.42 28.40
CA LEU A 70 -9.75 -4.57 28.91
C LEU A 70 -8.32 -4.21 29.29
N SER A 71 -7.56 -3.67 28.34
CA SER A 71 -6.15 -3.30 28.52
C SER A 71 -5.68 -2.41 27.38
N HIS A 72 -4.49 -1.84 27.50
CA HIS A 72 -3.86 -1.07 26.44
C HIS A 72 -2.35 -1.37 26.36
N GLN A 73 -1.78 -1.18 25.18
CA GLN A 73 -0.35 -1.28 24.92
C GLN A 73 0.14 -0.01 24.25
N ILE A 74 1.09 0.68 24.87
CA ILE A 74 1.65 1.93 24.35
C ILE A 74 2.60 1.64 23.19
N VAL A 75 2.65 2.56 22.23
CA VAL A 75 3.61 2.56 21.13
C VAL A 75 4.88 3.30 21.55
N TYR A 76 6.03 2.65 21.36
CA TYR A 76 7.35 3.23 21.57
C TYR A 76 8.06 3.50 20.24
N ASN A 77 8.84 4.56 20.19
CA ASN A 77 9.75 4.85 19.08
C ASN A 77 10.99 3.95 19.16
N ALA A 78 10.87 2.74 18.63
CA ALA A 78 11.95 1.75 18.59
C ALA A 78 12.69 1.74 17.23
N ASN A 79 12.61 2.81 16.42
CA ASN A 79 13.16 2.82 15.05
C ASN A 79 14.68 2.65 15.02
N HIS A 80 15.41 3.35 15.89
CA HIS A 80 16.87 3.23 16.00
C HIS A 80 17.26 1.82 16.47
N LEU A 81 16.59 1.32 17.51
CA LEU A 81 16.79 -0.02 18.04
C LEU A 81 16.52 -1.11 16.98
N SER A 82 15.44 -0.99 16.20
CA SER A 82 15.15 -1.88 15.08
C SER A 82 16.25 -1.85 14.02
N GLY A 83 16.79 -0.66 13.71
CA GLY A 83 17.93 -0.51 12.80
C GLY A 83 19.20 -1.22 13.29
N LEU A 84 19.49 -1.16 14.60
CA LEU A 84 20.61 -1.90 15.21
C LEU A 84 20.40 -3.42 15.12
N VAL A 85 19.19 -3.91 15.40
CA VAL A 85 18.85 -5.35 15.29
C VAL A 85 18.98 -5.85 13.86
N GLU A 86 18.51 -5.08 12.86
CA GLU A 86 18.67 -5.42 11.45
C GLU A 86 20.14 -5.42 11.02
N LYS A 87 20.93 -4.42 11.44
CA LYS A 87 22.36 -4.35 11.18
C LYS A 87 23.10 -5.56 11.76
N LYS A 88 22.80 -5.92 13.01
CA LYS A 88 23.34 -7.10 13.70
C LYS A 88 23.02 -8.39 12.94
N LYS A 89 21.78 -8.58 12.49
CA LYS A 89 21.40 -9.73 11.64
C LYS A 89 22.20 -9.77 10.34
N GLY A 90 22.43 -8.62 9.71
CA GLY A 90 23.29 -8.48 8.53
C GLY A 90 24.74 -8.90 8.77
N LEU A 91 25.36 -8.43 9.86
CA LEU A 91 26.71 -8.83 10.24
C LEU A 91 26.80 -10.31 10.60
N GLN A 92 25.77 -10.87 11.24
CA GLN A 92 25.71 -12.28 11.58
C GLN A 92 25.68 -13.17 10.32
N ASN A 93 24.98 -12.76 9.27
CA ASN A 93 25.04 -13.43 7.96
C ASN A 93 26.46 -13.41 7.37
N TRP A 94 27.19 -12.29 7.48
CA TRP A 94 28.58 -12.20 7.04
C TRP A 94 29.52 -13.07 7.88
N LEU A 95 29.35 -13.11 9.19
CA LEU A 95 30.08 -14.01 10.07
C LEU A 95 29.88 -15.47 9.64
N ILE A 96 28.62 -15.88 9.43
CA ILE A 96 28.28 -17.22 8.95
C ILE A 96 28.96 -17.51 7.60
N TYR A 97 28.94 -16.56 6.67
CA TYR A 97 29.64 -16.69 5.38
C TYR A 97 31.13 -16.98 5.53
N TYR A 98 31.84 -16.19 6.34
CA TYR A 98 33.29 -16.32 6.50
C TYR A 98 33.66 -17.59 7.27
N GLU A 99 32.89 -17.95 8.28
CA GLU A 99 33.12 -19.19 8.99
C GLU A 99 32.80 -20.43 8.12
N ASN A 100 31.78 -20.38 7.24
CA ASN A 100 31.53 -21.41 6.23
C ASN A 100 32.68 -21.53 5.22
N LYS A 101 33.24 -20.38 4.81
CA LYS A 101 34.40 -20.33 3.92
C LYS A 101 35.64 -20.94 4.57
N HIS A 102 35.85 -20.67 5.86
CA HIS A 102 36.93 -21.28 6.65
C HIS A 102 36.73 -22.78 6.83
N ALA A 103 35.51 -23.23 7.13
CA ALA A 103 35.20 -24.66 7.26
C ALA A 103 35.49 -25.45 5.98
N LYS A 104 35.25 -24.86 4.80
CA LYS A 104 35.58 -25.47 3.50
C LYS A 104 37.08 -25.51 3.21
N ASN A 105 37.89 -24.60 3.79
CA ASN A 105 39.34 -24.59 3.61
C ASN A 105 40.05 -24.19 4.93
N PRO A 106 40.24 -25.14 5.86
CA PRO A 106 40.81 -24.88 7.18
C PRO A 106 42.27 -24.37 7.14
N ALA A 107 43.00 -24.64 6.05
CA ALA A 107 44.39 -24.25 5.92
C ALA A 107 44.58 -22.73 5.72
N LYS A 108 43.53 -21.99 5.35
CA LYS A 108 43.62 -20.57 5.06
C LYS A 108 42.59 -19.78 5.85
N LYS A 109 43.06 -18.98 6.82
CA LYS A 109 42.20 -18.04 7.55
C LYS A 109 41.58 -17.01 6.59
N PRO A 110 40.25 -16.80 6.65
CA PRO A 110 39.60 -15.79 5.84
C PRO A 110 40.02 -14.39 6.31
N THR A 111 40.67 -13.65 5.41
CA THR A 111 41.01 -12.25 5.66
C THR A 111 40.11 -11.35 4.84
N MET A 112 39.81 -10.17 5.37
CA MET A 112 39.14 -9.10 4.64
C MET A 112 39.86 -7.77 4.88
N LYS A 113 39.52 -6.76 4.08
CA LYS A 113 39.98 -5.39 4.33
C LYS A 113 38.82 -4.56 4.91
N THR A 114 39.15 -3.63 5.79
CA THR A 114 38.17 -2.85 6.56
C THR A 114 37.50 -1.70 5.79
N GLY A 115 38.03 -1.31 4.64
CA GLY A 115 37.53 -0.17 3.87
C GLY A 115 36.33 -0.49 2.96
N LEU A 116 35.90 0.52 2.21
CA LEU A 116 34.71 0.48 1.35
C LEU A 116 34.72 -0.77 0.44
N TRP A 117 33.66 -1.58 0.54
CA TRP A 117 33.44 -2.83 -0.22
C TRP A 117 34.59 -3.85 -0.10
N GLY A 118 35.41 -3.76 0.94
CA GLY A 118 36.56 -4.66 1.15
C GLY A 118 37.76 -4.39 0.24
N LEU A 119 37.81 -3.24 -0.44
CA LEU A 119 38.87 -2.92 -1.41
C LEU A 119 40.08 -2.20 -0.78
N TRP A 120 39.83 -1.35 0.22
CA TRP A 120 40.84 -0.51 0.88
C TRP A 120 40.95 -0.85 2.37
N GLY A 121 41.98 -0.34 3.05
CA GLY A 121 42.20 -0.55 4.49
C GLY A 121 43.11 -1.73 4.84
N GLN A 122 43.28 -1.95 6.15
CA GLN A 122 44.16 -2.98 6.70
C GLN A 122 43.54 -4.37 6.53
N ARG A 123 44.39 -5.39 6.30
CA ARG A 123 43.95 -6.80 6.26
C ARG A 123 43.79 -7.31 7.68
N VAL A 124 42.57 -7.71 8.02
CA VAL A 124 42.21 -8.27 9.33
C VAL A 124 41.59 -9.65 9.18
N ASP A 125 41.60 -10.44 10.26
CA ASP A 125 40.84 -11.69 10.33
C ASP A 125 39.35 -11.35 10.29
N ALA A 126 38.65 -11.86 9.28
CA ALA A 126 37.25 -11.51 9.07
C ALA A 126 36.36 -12.06 10.20
N ILE A 127 36.64 -13.26 10.71
CA ILE A 127 35.80 -13.89 11.74
C ILE A 127 35.91 -13.13 13.05
N GLU A 128 37.13 -12.83 13.49
CA GLU A 128 37.39 -12.09 14.73
C GLU A 128 36.81 -10.67 14.66
N TYR A 129 36.97 -10.01 13.51
CA TYR A 129 36.38 -8.68 13.28
C TYR A 129 34.86 -8.68 13.43
N TYR A 130 34.14 -9.58 12.73
CA TYR A 130 32.67 -9.62 12.83
C TYR A 130 32.19 -10.04 14.22
N LYS A 131 32.91 -10.92 14.92
CA LYS A 131 32.58 -11.28 16.32
C LYS A 131 32.64 -10.05 17.23
N LYS A 132 33.71 -9.27 17.12
CA LYS A 132 33.90 -8.04 17.90
C LYS A 132 32.83 -6.99 17.57
N GLU A 133 32.54 -6.75 16.30
CA GLU A 133 31.50 -5.81 15.88
C GLU A 133 30.10 -6.23 16.34
N ILE A 134 29.79 -7.54 16.33
CA ILE A 134 28.52 -8.06 16.85
C ILE A 134 28.44 -7.85 18.36
N GLU A 135 29.51 -8.07 19.11
CA GLU A 135 29.57 -7.82 20.56
C GLU A 135 29.36 -6.34 20.89
N GLU A 136 30.02 -5.44 20.16
CA GLU A 136 29.81 -3.99 20.29
C GLU A 136 28.37 -3.59 19.96
N LEU A 137 27.77 -4.16 18.91
CA LEU A 137 26.37 -3.92 18.58
C LEU A 137 25.40 -4.49 19.62
N CYS A 138 25.68 -5.63 20.24
CA CYS A 138 24.87 -6.16 21.34
C CYS A 138 24.84 -5.18 22.51
N LYS A 139 26.01 -4.62 22.88
CA LYS A 139 26.09 -3.61 23.94
C LYS A 139 25.27 -2.36 23.59
N GLN A 140 25.39 -1.85 22.36
CA GLN A 140 24.61 -0.71 21.89
C GLN A 140 23.10 -1.01 21.86
N GLU A 141 22.70 -2.23 21.48
CA GLU A 141 21.31 -2.68 21.49
C GLU A 141 20.73 -2.65 22.91
N ASP A 142 21.47 -3.16 23.90
CA ASP A 142 21.03 -3.19 25.29
C ASP A 142 20.92 -1.78 25.90
N GLU A 143 21.90 -0.91 25.61
CA GLU A 143 21.89 0.50 26.04
C GLU A 143 20.69 1.26 25.43
N GLU A 144 20.46 1.13 24.13
CA GLU A 144 19.34 1.79 23.45
C GLU A 144 17.99 1.20 23.87
N ARG A 145 17.92 -0.11 24.16
CA ARG A 145 16.70 -0.75 24.68
C ARG A 145 16.29 -0.16 26.03
N GLN A 146 17.23 0.01 26.97
CA GLN A 146 16.97 0.63 28.27
C GLN A 146 16.54 2.09 28.12
N LYS A 147 17.18 2.81 27.20
CA LYS A 147 16.83 4.20 26.89
C LYS A 147 15.41 4.34 26.35
N VAL A 148 14.98 3.49 25.40
CA VAL A 148 13.63 3.56 24.82
C VAL A 148 12.54 3.29 25.86
N ILE A 149 12.81 2.42 26.83
CA ILE A 149 11.86 2.10 27.92
C ILE A 149 11.78 3.23 28.95
N THR A 150 12.92 3.87 29.25
CA THR A 150 13.02 4.87 30.33
C THR A 150 12.70 6.29 29.85
N ASP A 151 12.99 6.62 28.59
CA ASP A 151 12.84 7.97 28.06
C ASP A 151 11.38 8.28 27.71
N PRO A 152 10.76 9.29 28.37
CA PRO A 152 9.39 9.68 28.06
C PRO A 152 9.23 10.22 26.64
N ASN A 153 10.28 10.77 26.02
CA ASN A 153 10.22 11.25 24.64
C ASN A 153 10.15 10.11 23.62
N SER A 154 10.51 8.89 24.03
CA SER A 154 10.40 7.70 23.19
C SER A 154 8.97 7.13 23.21
N ILE A 155 8.10 7.62 24.09
CA ILE A 155 6.68 7.25 24.16
C ILE A 155 5.90 8.06 23.12
N MET A 156 5.25 7.38 22.18
CA MET A 156 4.42 8.04 21.20
C MET A 156 3.02 8.31 21.76
N PRO A 157 2.32 9.39 21.34
CA PRO A 157 0.92 9.64 21.67
C PRO A 157 -0.01 8.71 20.86
N ALA A 158 0.24 7.40 20.95
CA ALA A 158 -0.48 6.33 20.28
C ALA A 158 -0.46 5.06 21.13
N ALA A 159 -1.56 4.30 21.09
CA ALA A 159 -1.71 3.06 21.83
C ALA A 159 -2.63 2.07 21.11
N PHE A 160 -2.39 0.79 21.32
CA PHE A 160 -3.31 -0.28 20.96
C PHE A 160 -4.23 -0.56 22.16
N VAL A 161 -5.51 -0.25 22.02
CA VAL A 161 -6.50 -0.42 23.09
C VAL A 161 -7.33 -1.66 22.81
N SER A 162 -7.35 -2.59 23.75
CA SER A 162 -8.05 -3.86 23.64
C SER A 162 -9.34 -3.85 24.46
N PHE A 163 -10.37 -4.51 23.93
CA PHE A 163 -11.70 -4.60 24.50
C PHE A 163 -12.07 -6.05 24.83
N LYS A 164 -12.96 -6.22 25.82
CA LYS A 164 -13.50 -7.52 26.25
C LYS A 164 -14.36 -8.21 25.18
N THR A 165 -14.85 -7.46 24.21
CA THR A 165 -15.83 -7.88 23.19
C THR A 165 -15.49 -7.23 21.86
N ARG A 166 -15.69 -7.95 20.74
CA ARG A 166 -15.59 -7.37 19.40
C ARG A 166 -16.60 -6.26 19.18
N TRP A 167 -17.78 -6.37 19.80
CA TRP A 167 -18.79 -5.32 19.77
C TRP A 167 -18.24 -3.99 20.31
N GLY A 168 -17.60 -4.00 21.48
CA GLY A 168 -16.98 -2.81 22.08
C GLY A 168 -15.88 -2.20 21.21
N ALA A 169 -15.00 -3.04 20.64
CA ALA A 169 -13.99 -2.60 19.69
C ALA A 169 -14.63 -1.97 18.43
N ALA A 170 -15.70 -2.57 17.90
CA ALA A 170 -16.41 -2.09 16.73
C ALA A 170 -17.09 -0.73 16.95
N VAL A 171 -17.63 -0.50 18.15
CA VAL A 171 -18.19 0.80 18.54
C VAL A 171 -17.07 1.84 18.62
N CYS A 172 -15.97 1.54 19.31
CA CYS A 172 -14.83 2.45 19.46
C CYS A 172 -14.20 2.85 18.11
N ALA A 173 -13.94 1.88 17.22
CA ALA A 173 -13.30 2.12 15.93
C ALA A 173 -14.17 2.89 14.91
N GLN A 174 -15.49 2.94 15.12
CA GLN A 174 -16.44 3.54 14.16
C GLN A 174 -17.09 4.84 14.67
N THR A 175 -16.80 5.24 15.90
CA THR A 175 -17.39 6.44 16.53
C THR A 175 -16.35 7.52 16.77
N GLN A 176 -16.79 8.78 16.64
CA GLN A 176 -15.99 9.93 17.01
C GLN A 176 -15.89 9.99 18.55
N GLN A 177 -14.67 9.98 19.08
CA GLN A 177 -14.44 9.91 20.53
C GLN A 177 -14.59 11.26 21.25
N THR A 178 -14.24 12.37 20.60
CA THR A 178 -14.30 13.71 21.19
C THR A 178 -14.81 14.75 20.20
N SER A 179 -15.18 15.94 20.68
CA SER A 179 -15.65 17.05 19.83
C SER A 179 -14.61 17.52 18.81
N ASN A 180 -13.31 17.31 19.07
CA ASN A 180 -12.26 17.66 18.13
C ASN A 180 -11.94 16.44 17.23
N PRO A 181 -12.15 16.54 15.90
CA PRO A 181 -11.97 15.42 14.97
C PRO A 181 -10.50 15.06 14.70
N THR A 182 -9.54 15.73 15.35
CA THR A 182 -8.10 15.49 15.14
C THR A 182 -7.42 14.77 16.30
N VAL A 183 -8.08 14.63 17.45
CA VAL A 183 -7.53 14.00 18.66
C VAL A 183 -8.31 12.73 18.99
N TRP A 184 -7.67 11.79 19.69
CA TRP A 184 -8.27 10.48 20.00
C TRP A 184 -8.79 9.76 18.75
N LEU A 185 -7.95 9.73 17.71
CA LEU A 185 -8.30 9.13 16.43
C LEU A 185 -8.28 7.61 16.57
N THR A 186 -9.44 6.98 16.42
CA THR A 186 -9.59 5.53 16.48
C THR A 186 -9.63 4.93 15.09
N GLU A 187 -8.81 3.91 14.85
CA GLU A 187 -8.86 3.06 13.66
C GLU A 187 -8.75 1.60 14.08
N TRP A 188 -9.33 0.69 13.30
CA TRP A 188 -9.13 -0.76 13.53
C TRP A 188 -7.64 -1.06 13.56
N ALA A 189 -7.17 -1.75 14.61
CA ALA A 189 -5.79 -2.18 14.66
C ALA A 189 -5.56 -3.21 13.54
N PRO A 190 -4.49 -3.07 12.73
CA PRO A 190 -4.07 -4.14 11.83
C PRO A 190 -3.76 -5.41 12.62
N GLU A 191 -3.74 -6.57 11.96
CA GLU A 191 -3.20 -7.78 12.58
C GLU A 191 -1.73 -7.54 13.01
N PRO A 192 -1.24 -8.08 14.14
CA PRO A 192 0.12 -7.80 14.60
C PRO A 192 1.23 -7.99 13.55
N ARG A 193 1.09 -8.99 12.66
CA ARG A 193 2.01 -9.23 11.53
C ARG A 193 1.86 -8.23 10.37
N ASP A 194 0.72 -7.57 10.26
CA ASP A 194 0.41 -6.54 9.26
C ASP A 194 0.83 -5.14 9.74
N VAL A 195 1.14 -4.95 11.02
CA VAL A 195 1.58 -3.65 11.56
C VAL A 195 2.96 -3.29 10.99
N TYR A 196 3.04 -2.13 10.34
CA TYR A 196 4.30 -1.53 9.91
C TYR A 196 4.82 -0.56 10.98
N TRP A 197 5.56 -1.12 11.93
CA TRP A 197 6.00 -0.46 13.17
C TRP A 197 6.74 0.87 12.95
N ALA A 198 7.58 0.96 11.92
CA ALA A 198 8.42 2.13 11.69
C ALA A 198 7.62 3.44 11.53
N ASN A 199 6.38 3.35 11.03
CA ASN A 199 5.52 4.49 10.78
C ASN A 199 4.64 4.88 11.97
N LEU A 200 4.54 4.05 13.01
CA LEU A 200 3.81 4.41 14.24
C LEU A 200 4.51 5.51 15.05
N ALA A 201 5.82 5.69 14.83
CA ALA A 201 6.62 6.74 15.44
C ALA A 201 6.47 8.12 14.78
N ILE A 202 5.63 8.26 13.75
CA ILE A 202 5.45 9.54 13.05
C ILE A 202 4.32 10.35 13.73
N PRO A 203 4.59 11.59 14.17
CA PRO A 203 3.57 12.49 14.69
C PRO A 203 2.45 12.75 13.69
N TYR A 204 1.20 12.84 14.16
CA TYR A 204 0.03 12.98 13.30
C TYR A 204 0.09 14.23 12.40
N VAL A 205 0.54 15.37 12.94
CA VAL A 205 0.69 16.63 12.19
C VAL A 205 1.70 16.52 11.05
N GLU A 206 2.74 15.69 11.20
CA GLU A 206 3.78 15.51 10.19
C GLU A 206 3.27 14.68 8.99
N LEU A 207 2.28 13.81 9.20
CA LEU A 207 1.69 12.99 8.14
C LEU A 207 1.14 13.85 6.99
N SER A 208 0.49 14.97 7.29
CA SER A 208 -0.06 15.88 6.27
C SER A 208 1.03 16.47 5.38
N VAL A 209 2.14 16.91 5.98
CA VAL A 209 3.29 17.49 5.26
C VAL A 209 3.97 16.41 4.41
N ARG A 210 4.22 15.22 4.98
CA ARG A 210 4.81 14.08 4.27
C ARG A 210 3.99 13.67 3.05
N ARG A 211 2.66 13.57 3.21
CA ARG A 211 1.74 13.24 2.10
C ARG A 211 1.76 14.30 1.02
N LEU A 212 1.84 15.59 1.38
CA LEU A 212 1.97 16.68 0.40
C LEU A 212 3.29 16.58 -0.38
N ILE A 213 4.42 16.38 0.31
CA ILE A 213 5.74 16.23 -0.32
C ILE A 213 5.76 15.04 -1.28
N ILE A 214 5.20 13.90 -0.87
CA ILE A 214 5.13 12.71 -1.72
C ILE A 214 4.18 12.91 -2.90
N ALA A 215 3.05 13.60 -2.73
CA ALA A 215 2.17 13.94 -3.84
C ALA A 215 2.87 14.81 -4.89
N VAL A 216 3.62 15.83 -4.46
CA VAL A 216 4.42 16.70 -5.35
C VAL A 216 5.55 15.92 -6.02
N SER A 217 6.25 15.08 -5.27
CA SER A 217 7.32 14.22 -5.81
C SER A 217 6.79 13.19 -6.80
N PHE A 218 5.61 12.62 -6.55
CA PHE A 218 4.93 11.70 -7.46
C PHE A 218 4.49 12.41 -8.74
N PHE A 219 4.01 13.66 -8.65
CA PHE A 219 3.73 14.48 -9.83
C PHE A 219 5.00 14.66 -10.70
N PHE A 220 6.13 15.07 -10.11
CA PHE A 220 7.37 15.23 -10.84
C PHE A 220 7.89 13.90 -11.42
N LEU A 221 7.80 12.81 -10.66
CA LEU A 221 8.13 11.47 -11.16
C LEU A 221 7.32 11.14 -12.41
N THR A 222 6.00 11.31 -12.35
CA THR A 222 5.08 11.07 -13.46
C THR A 222 5.42 11.96 -14.67
N PHE A 223 5.66 13.25 -14.43
CA PHE A 223 6.00 14.23 -15.47
C PHE A 223 7.33 13.92 -16.16
N PHE A 224 8.43 13.76 -15.41
CA PHE A 224 9.75 13.50 -15.99
C PHE A 224 9.84 12.13 -16.64
N PHE A 225 9.04 11.16 -16.18
CA PHE A 225 8.99 9.84 -16.80
C PHE A 225 8.27 9.83 -18.16
N MET A 226 7.69 10.96 -18.60
CA MET A 226 7.26 11.12 -20.00
C MET A 226 8.43 11.03 -20.99
N VAL A 227 9.65 11.40 -20.58
CA VAL A 227 10.84 11.34 -21.46
C VAL A 227 11.22 9.90 -21.83
N PRO A 228 11.39 8.94 -20.89
CA PRO A 228 11.54 7.52 -21.23
C PRO A 228 10.41 6.98 -22.11
N ILE A 229 9.16 7.37 -21.85
CA ILE A 229 8.01 6.96 -22.67
C ILE A 229 8.14 7.49 -24.09
N ALA A 230 8.57 8.74 -24.27
CA ALA A 230 8.82 9.34 -25.57
C ALA A 230 9.86 8.54 -26.37
N ILE A 231 10.96 8.16 -25.71
CA ILE A 231 11.99 7.31 -26.31
C ILE A 231 11.39 5.97 -26.75
N VAL A 232 10.63 5.29 -25.89
CA VAL A 232 9.94 4.03 -26.25
C VAL A 232 9.02 4.21 -27.46
N GLN A 233 8.24 5.29 -27.50
CA GLN A 233 7.33 5.56 -28.61
C GLN A 233 8.07 5.86 -29.91
N SER A 234 9.20 6.56 -29.86
CA SER A 234 10.06 6.75 -31.04
C SER A 234 10.62 5.41 -31.56
N LEU A 235 10.91 4.45 -30.66
CA LEU A 235 11.38 3.11 -31.05
C LEU A 235 10.30 2.25 -31.69
N ALA A 236 9.02 2.61 -31.58
CA ALA A 236 7.93 1.92 -32.25
C ALA A 236 7.79 2.34 -33.73
N ASN A 237 8.40 3.46 -34.13
CA ASN A 237 8.37 3.97 -35.50
C ASN A 237 9.72 3.76 -36.20
N LEU A 238 9.72 3.09 -37.35
CA LEU A 238 10.94 2.70 -38.06
C LEU A 238 11.83 3.88 -38.45
N ASP A 239 11.21 4.95 -38.93
CA ASP A 239 11.91 6.15 -39.41
C ASP A 239 12.59 6.92 -38.26
N ASP A 240 12.13 6.71 -37.02
CA ASP A 240 12.66 7.37 -35.83
C ASP A 240 13.68 6.48 -35.09
N ILE A 241 13.57 5.15 -35.17
CA ILE A 241 14.61 4.23 -34.68
C ILE A 241 15.96 4.54 -35.31
N GLU A 242 16.00 4.79 -36.62
CA GLU A 242 17.22 5.12 -37.36
C GLU A 242 17.89 6.41 -36.88
N LYS A 243 17.10 7.35 -36.33
CA LYS A 243 17.60 8.62 -35.77
C LYS A 243 18.07 8.46 -34.33
N VAL A 244 17.34 7.70 -33.51
CA VAL A 244 17.62 7.56 -32.07
C VAL A 244 18.72 6.54 -31.78
N LEU A 245 18.77 5.43 -32.53
CA LEU A 245 19.77 4.37 -32.37
C LEU A 245 20.47 4.07 -33.71
N PRO A 246 21.39 4.95 -34.17
CA PRO A 246 22.03 4.81 -35.48
C PRO A 246 22.84 3.52 -35.64
N PHE A 247 23.25 2.87 -34.55
CA PHE A 247 23.93 1.57 -34.59
C PHE A 247 23.03 0.40 -35.01
N LEU A 248 21.70 0.56 -34.95
CA LEU A 248 20.75 -0.46 -35.40
C LEU A 248 20.53 -0.43 -36.92
N LYS A 249 20.92 0.65 -37.63
CA LYS A 249 20.78 0.78 -39.10
C LYS A 249 21.25 -0.46 -39.88
N PRO A 250 22.49 -0.97 -39.71
CA PRO A 250 22.97 -2.14 -40.44
C PRO A 250 22.20 -3.44 -40.12
N ILE A 251 21.51 -3.50 -38.97
CA ILE A 251 20.69 -4.65 -38.56
C ILE A 251 19.27 -4.51 -39.11
N ILE A 252 18.73 -3.29 -39.17
CA ILE A 252 17.39 -2.98 -39.72
C ILE A 252 17.35 -3.15 -41.24
N GLU A 253 18.44 -2.81 -41.93
CA GLU A 253 18.62 -3.04 -43.37
C GLU A 253 18.57 -4.54 -43.74
N ARG A 254 18.83 -5.44 -42.79
CA ARG A 254 18.56 -6.88 -42.97
C ARG A 254 17.05 -7.14 -42.83
N ASN A 255 16.37 -7.16 -43.97
CA ASN A 255 14.90 -7.22 -44.10
C ASN A 255 14.18 -8.26 -43.21
N SER A 256 14.83 -9.37 -42.86
CA SER A 256 14.20 -10.46 -42.08
C SER A 256 13.98 -10.14 -40.59
N LEU A 257 14.76 -9.24 -39.97
CA LEU A 257 14.67 -8.95 -38.53
C LEU A 257 13.90 -7.67 -38.20
N ARG A 258 13.65 -6.83 -39.22
CA ARG A 258 13.00 -5.52 -39.08
C ARG A 258 11.64 -5.58 -38.35
N PRO A 259 10.70 -6.48 -38.69
CA PRO A 259 9.39 -6.55 -38.01
C PRO A 259 9.50 -7.01 -36.55
N VAL A 260 10.48 -7.88 -36.25
CA VAL A 260 10.71 -8.40 -34.89
C VAL A 260 11.26 -7.30 -33.99
N ILE A 261 12.23 -6.52 -34.47
CA ILE A 261 12.79 -5.41 -33.72
C ILE A 261 11.71 -4.36 -33.45
N GLN A 262 10.95 -3.95 -34.47
CA GLN A 262 9.90 -2.94 -34.32
C GLN A 262 8.78 -3.39 -33.37
N GLY A 263 8.38 -4.67 -33.44
CA GLY A 263 7.28 -5.18 -32.62
C GLY A 263 7.66 -5.38 -31.15
N PHE A 264 8.82 -5.98 -30.88
CA PHE A 264 9.18 -6.44 -29.53
C PHE A 264 10.08 -5.47 -28.75
N LEU A 265 10.98 -4.74 -29.43
CA LEU A 265 11.96 -3.87 -28.76
C LEU A 265 11.31 -2.78 -27.89
N PRO A 266 10.28 -2.04 -28.36
CA PRO A 266 9.64 -1.01 -27.55
C PRO A 266 9.04 -1.58 -26.25
N GLY A 267 8.39 -2.74 -26.35
CA GLY A 267 7.81 -3.43 -25.20
C GLY A 267 8.85 -3.86 -24.17
N ILE A 268 10.00 -4.38 -24.63
CA ILE A 268 11.11 -4.79 -23.75
C ILE A 268 11.73 -3.57 -23.07
N VAL A 269 12.01 -2.50 -23.81
CA VAL A 269 12.61 -1.27 -23.26
C VAL A 269 11.65 -0.64 -22.24
N LEU A 270 10.35 -0.59 -22.53
CA LEU A 270 9.35 -0.10 -21.59
C LEU A 270 9.34 -0.95 -20.31
N LYS A 271 9.35 -2.28 -20.44
CA LYS A 271 9.40 -3.19 -19.29
C LYS A 271 10.63 -2.94 -18.42
N ILE A 272 11.80 -2.72 -19.02
CA ILE A 272 13.03 -2.41 -18.29
C ILE A 272 12.87 -1.13 -17.46
N PHE A 273 12.34 -0.06 -18.05
CA PHE A 273 12.06 1.18 -17.33
C PHE A 273 11.05 0.98 -16.18
N LEU A 274 10.06 0.11 -16.36
CA LEU A 274 9.03 -0.16 -15.35
C LEU A 274 9.48 -1.10 -14.22
N ILE A 275 10.56 -1.87 -14.36
CA ILE A 275 11.02 -2.83 -13.31
C ILE A 275 11.39 -2.11 -12.00
N LEU A 276 12.03 -0.96 -12.07
CA LEU A 276 12.47 -0.21 -10.89
C LEU A 276 11.29 0.53 -10.21
N LEU A 277 10.26 0.87 -10.96
CA LEU A 277 9.24 1.80 -10.52
C LEU A 277 8.43 1.32 -9.30
N PRO A 278 7.94 0.07 -9.20
CA PRO A 278 7.23 -0.41 -8.01
C PRO A 278 8.05 -0.24 -6.72
N THR A 279 9.38 -0.41 -6.77
CA THR A 279 10.24 -0.20 -5.60
C THR A 279 10.32 1.27 -5.17
N ILE A 280 10.39 2.20 -6.14
CA ILE A 280 10.36 3.64 -5.88
C ILE A 280 9.00 4.03 -5.26
N LEU A 281 7.90 3.54 -5.83
CA LEU A 281 6.54 3.86 -5.34
C LEU A 281 6.27 3.27 -3.95
N MET A 282 6.81 2.09 -3.65
CA MET A 282 6.75 1.50 -2.32
C MET A 282 7.54 2.34 -1.31
N ALA A 283 8.74 2.81 -1.66
CA ALA A 283 9.53 3.70 -0.82
C ALA A 283 8.79 5.03 -0.55
N MET A 284 8.18 5.63 -1.57
CA MET A 284 7.33 6.81 -1.44
C MET A 284 6.16 6.56 -0.47
N SER A 285 5.44 5.44 -0.61
CA SER A 285 4.32 5.11 0.29
C SER A 285 4.76 4.83 1.72
N LYS A 286 5.96 4.25 1.94
CA LYS A 286 6.53 4.10 3.29
C LYS A 286 6.78 5.47 3.95
N ILE A 287 7.27 6.46 3.20
CA ILE A 287 7.52 7.82 3.71
C ILE A 287 6.22 8.56 4.10
N GLU A 288 5.09 8.25 3.45
CA GLU A 288 3.77 8.84 3.76
C GLU A 288 3.21 8.49 5.15
N GLY A 289 3.76 7.46 5.82
CA GLY A 289 3.37 7.11 7.18
C GLY A 289 2.12 6.23 7.32
N HIS A 290 1.89 5.28 6.41
CA HIS A 290 0.82 4.27 6.60
C HIS A 290 1.25 3.22 7.62
N THR A 291 0.33 2.81 8.49
CA THR A 291 0.60 1.99 9.68
C THR A 291 0.49 0.49 9.45
N SER A 292 -0.01 0.04 8.30
CA SER A 292 -0.10 -1.38 7.93
C SER A 292 0.56 -1.70 6.58
N LEU A 293 1.05 -2.94 6.44
CA LEU A 293 1.59 -3.46 5.18
C LEU A 293 0.49 -3.55 4.11
N SER A 294 -0.69 -4.03 4.49
CA SER A 294 -1.88 -4.06 3.62
C SER A 294 -2.28 -2.67 3.11
N GLY A 295 -2.17 -1.63 3.96
CA GLY A 295 -2.41 -0.25 3.60
C GLY A 295 -1.34 0.31 2.66
N LEU A 296 -0.06 0.01 2.93
CA LEU A 296 1.06 0.36 2.06
C LEU A 296 0.91 -0.25 0.67
N ASP A 297 0.54 -1.52 0.57
CA ASP A 297 0.34 -2.22 -0.70
C ASP A 297 -0.79 -1.59 -1.51
N ARG A 298 -1.94 -1.32 -0.88
CA ARG A 298 -3.09 -0.66 -1.54
C ARG A 298 -2.73 0.73 -2.04
N LYS A 299 -2.02 1.54 -1.24
CA LYS A 299 -1.65 2.91 -1.61
C LYS A 299 -0.55 2.93 -2.69
N THR A 300 0.38 1.99 -2.65
CA THR A 300 1.39 1.81 -3.70
C THR A 300 0.73 1.36 -4.99
N ALA A 301 -0.21 0.42 -4.93
CA ALA A 301 -1.01 -0.02 -6.08
C ALA A 301 -1.75 1.15 -6.73
N THR A 302 -2.40 2.01 -5.93
CA THR A 302 -3.09 3.20 -6.44
C THR A 302 -2.13 4.13 -7.19
N LYS A 303 -0.97 4.45 -6.61
CA LYS A 303 0.04 5.29 -7.29
C LYS A 303 0.52 4.64 -8.58
N TYR A 304 0.78 3.34 -8.56
CA TYR A 304 1.26 2.64 -9.74
C TYR A 304 0.19 2.57 -10.84
N TYR A 305 -1.09 2.37 -10.49
CA TYR A 305 -2.19 2.44 -11.44
C TYR A 305 -2.29 3.82 -12.10
N VAL A 306 -2.25 4.91 -11.30
CA VAL A 306 -2.27 6.28 -11.82
C VAL A 306 -1.07 6.52 -12.75
N PHE A 307 0.11 6.03 -12.38
CA PHE A 307 1.29 6.13 -13.23
C PHE A 307 1.13 5.35 -14.55
N LEU A 308 0.66 4.09 -14.50
CA LEU A 308 0.42 3.30 -15.70
C LEU A 308 -0.63 3.97 -16.59
N PHE A 309 -1.68 4.54 -16.00
CA PHE A 309 -2.69 5.30 -16.72
C PHE A 309 -2.11 6.53 -17.42
N VAL A 310 -1.37 7.38 -16.70
CA VAL A 310 -0.84 8.64 -17.24
C VAL A 310 0.33 8.41 -18.18
N ASN A 311 1.31 7.60 -17.81
CA ASN A 311 2.54 7.43 -18.60
C ASN A 311 2.41 6.35 -19.65
N VAL A 312 1.95 5.15 -19.27
CA VAL A 312 1.94 4.00 -20.20
C VAL A 312 0.77 4.08 -21.17
N PHE A 313 -0.43 4.45 -20.71
CA PHE A 313 -1.59 4.60 -21.58
C PHE A 313 -1.64 5.99 -22.25
N LEU A 314 -1.96 7.05 -21.50
CA LEU A 314 -2.11 8.40 -22.07
C LEU A 314 -0.81 8.91 -22.69
N GLY A 315 0.32 8.74 -22.00
CA GLY A 315 1.62 9.22 -22.46
C GLY A 315 2.07 8.54 -23.74
N SER A 316 1.82 7.25 -23.90
CA SER A 316 2.09 6.53 -25.16
C SER A 316 1.21 7.00 -26.32
N VAL A 317 -0.07 7.27 -26.05
CA VAL A 317 -1.00 7.78 -27.07
C VAL A 317 -0.60 9.21 -27.47
N ILE A 318 -0.47 10.11 -26.50
CA ILE A 318 -0.17 11.53 -26.73
C ILE A 318 1.22 11.72 -27.32
N THR A 319 2.25 11.11 -26.75
CA THR A 319 3.62 11.32 -27.23
C THR A 319 3.84 10.68 -28.59
N GLY A 320 3.25 9.49 -28.78
CA GLY A 320 3.28 8.81 -30.05
C GLY A 320 2.60 9.60 -31.18
N THR A 321 1.70 10.54 -30.87
CA THR A 321 1.05 11.41 -31.85
C THR A 321 1.58 12.82 -31.86
N ALA A 322 2.12 13.33 -30.76
CA ALA A 322 2.92 14.55 -30.72
C ALA A 322 4.15 14.42 -31.62
N PHE A 323 4.82 13.26 -31.69
CA PHE A 323 5.90 13.08 -32.68
C PHE A 323 5.41 13.07 -34.14
N GLN A 324 4.15 12.70 -34.38
CA GLN A 324 3.55 12.64 -35.71
C GLN A 324 2.86 13.95 -36.12
N GLN A 325 2.47 14.80 -35.15
CA GLN A 325 1.63 15.99 -35.33
C GLN A 325 2.10 17.19 -34.47
N LEU A 326 3.40 17.27 -34.12
CA LEU A 326 3.96 18.25 -33.17
C LEU A 326 3.57 19.70 -33.50
N ASP A 327 3.58 20.02 -34.79
CA ASP A 327 3.25 21.34 -35.34
C ASP A 327 1.77 21.73 -35.08
N ASN A 328 0.86 20.74 -35.07
CA ASN A 328 -0.56 20.95 -34.79
C ASN A 328 -0.86 21.04 -33.29
N PHE A 329 -0.09 20.36 -32.44
CA PHE A 329 -0.37 20.24 -31.01
C PHE A 329 0.01 21.51 -30.22
N ILE A 330 1.08 22.21 -30.64
CA ILE A 330 1.56 23.44 -29.98
C ILE A 330 0.61 24.63 -30.21
N HIS A 331 -0.18 24.59 -31.28
CA HIS A 331 -1.05 25.69 -31.71
C HIS A 331 -2.56 25.49 -31.44
N GLN A 332 -2.97 24.38 -30.81
CA GLN A 332 -4.39 24.09 -30.56
C GLN A 332 -4.88 24.40 -29.13
N SER A 333 -6.16 24.74 -29.02
CA SER A 333 -6.87 24.98 -27.75
C SER A 333 -7.10 23.67 -26.99
N ALA A 334 -7.05 23.72 -25.65
CA ALA A 334 -7.24 22.57 -24.75
C ALA A 334 -8.57 21.82 -24.97
N ASN A 335 -9.58 22.47 -25.54
CA ASN A 335 -10.88 21.87 -25.84
C ASN A 335 -10.82 20.78 -26.92
N LYS A 336 -9.77 20.75 -27.76
CA LYS A 336 -9.58 19.75 -28.83
C LYS A 336 -8.74 18.53 -28.41
N ILE A 337 -8.24 18.49 -27.17
CA ILE A 337 -7.42 17.37 -26.70
C ILE A 337 -8.15 16.02 -26.82
N PRO A 338 -9.44 15.88 -26.43
CA PRO A 338 -10.14 14.60 -26.56
C PRO A 338 -10.26 14.12 -28.02
N GLU A 339 -10.39 15.05 -28.97
CA GLU A 339 -10.48 14.77 -30.41
C GLU A 339 -9.17 14.21 -30.94
N VAL A 340 -8.06 14.92 -30.70
CA VAL A 340 -6.73 14.50 -31.15
C VAL A 340 -6.35 13.15 -30.53
N VAL A 341 -6.60 12.97 -29.23
CA VAL A 341 -6.35 11.70 -28.54
C VAL A 341 -7.26 10.61 -29.09
N GLY A 342 -8.53 10.92 -29.38
CA GLY A 342 -9.49 9.99 -29.98
C GLY A 342 -8.98 9.37 -31.27
N GLU A 343 -8.54 10.19 -32.22
CA GLU A 343 -7.97 9.74 -33.51
C GLU A 343 -6.67 8.95 -33.36
N SER A 344 -5.89 9.29 -32.33
CA SER A 344 -4.60 8.68 -32.03
C SER A 344 -4.71 7.23 -31.53
N ILE A 345 -5.81 6.89 -30.86
CA ILE A 345 -6.01 5.59 -30.20
C ILE A 345 -5.93 4.41 -31.19
N PRO A 346 -6.72 4.36 -32.28
CA PRO A 346 -6.65 3.24 -33.23
C PRO A 346 -5.25 3.02 -33.79
N MET A 347 -4.50 4.09 -34.07
CA MET A 347 -3.14 4.02 -34.64
C MET A 347 -2.14 3.33 -33.69
N LYS A 348 -2.38 3.40 -32.38
CA LYS A 348 -1.49 2.81 -31.35
C LYS A 348 -1.90 1.40 -30.92
N ALA A 349 -2.96 0.83 -31.50
CA ALA A 349 -3.43 -0.52 -31.16
C ALA A 349 -2.32 -1.57 -31.34
N THR A 350 -1.56 -1.50 -32.44
CA THR A 350 -0.46 -2.45 -32.74
C THR A 350 0.63 -2.44 -31.66
N PHE A 351 0.99 -1.25 -31.15
CA PHE A 351 1.96 -1.12 -30.05
C PHE A 351 1.43 -1.81 -28.78
N PHE A 352 0.16 -1.61 -28.43
CA PHE A 352 -0.41 -2.25 -27.25
C PHE A 352 -0.58 -3.76 -27.41
N MET A 353 -0.85 -4.26 -28.62
CA MET A 353 -0.87 -5.71 -28.88
C MET A 353 0.51 -6.33 -28.63
N THR A 354 1.58 -5.75 -29.16
CA THR A 354 2.93 -6.29 -28.93
C THR A 354 3.40 -6.09 -27.48
N TYR A 355 3.01 -4.99 -26.84
CA TYR A 355 3.22 -4.78 -25.41
C TYR A 355 2.55 -5.88 -24.56
N ILE A 356 1.32 -6.28 -24.87
CA ILE A 356 0.63 -7.38 -24.17
C ILE A 356 1.35 -8.73 -24.40
N MET A 357 1.88 -8.97 -25.60
CA MET A 357 2.65 -10.19 -25.87
C MET A 357 3.96 -10.23 -25.06
N VAL A 358 4.68 -9.10 -24.98
CA VAL A 358 5.97 -9.01 -24.27
C VAL A 358 5.78 -8.98 -22.76
N ASP A 359 4.99 -8.04 -22.26
CA ASP A 359 4.86 -7.84 -20.82
C ASP A 359 3.87 -8.83 -20.21
N GLY A 360 2.75 -9.07 -20.88
CA GLY A 360 1.69 -9.95 -20.42
C GLY A 360 2.07 -11.43 -20.60
N TRP A 361 2.12 -11.92 -21.84
CA TRP A 361 2.30 -13.36 -22.10
C TRP A 361 3.68 -13.85 -21.65
N ALA A 362 4.75 -13.25 -22.16
CA ALA A 362 6.10 -13.65 -21.78
C ALA A 362 6.42 -13.32 -20.31
N GLY A 363 5.85 -12.25 -19.75
CA GLY A 363 6.01 -11.93 -18.33
C GLY A 363 5.36 -12.96 -17.40
N VAL A 364 4.12 -13.36 -17.67
CA VAL A 364 3.44 -14.41 -16.89
C VAL A 364 4.12 -15.76 -17.05
N ALA A 365 4.57 -16.10 -18.27
CA ALA A 365 5.34 -17.33 -18.49
C ALA A 365 6.68 -17.32 -17.73
N ALA A 366 7.38 -16.18 -17.69
CA ALA A 366 8.61 -16.03 -16.92
C ALA A 366 8.37 -16.06 -15.40
N GLU A 367 7.22 -15.58 -14.93
CA GLU A 367 6.84 -15.60 -13.51
C GLU A 367 6.75 -17.04 -12.98
N VAL A 368 6.35 -18.03 -13.81
CA VAL A 368 6.34 -19.45 -13.43
C VAL A 368 7.72 -19.93 -12.98
N LEU A 369 8.79 -19.47 -13.64
CA LEU A 369 10.16 -19.87 -13.32
C LEU A 369 10.68 -19.26 -12.01
N ARG A 370 10.06 -18.18 -11.51
CA ARG A 370 10.47 -17.43 -10.31
C ARG A 370 11.99 -17.23 -10.23
N LEU A 371 12.59 -16.72 -11.31
CA LEU A 371 14.05 -16.63 -11.46
C LEU A 371 14.72 -15.87 -10.30
N LYS A 372 14.13 -14.77 -9.83
CA LYS A 372 14.70 -13.96 -8.73
C LYS A 372 14.79 -14.76 -7.42
N PRO A 373 13.70 -15.35 -6.87
CA PRO A 373 13.79 -16.25 -5.72
C PRO A 373 14.73 -17.44 -5.94
N LEU A 374 14.72 -18.06 -7.13
CA LEU A 374 15.55 -19.23 -7.43
C LEU A 374 17.05 -18.93 -7.34
N VAL A 375 17.49 -17.81 -7.93
CA VAL A 375 18.89 -17.37 -7.87
C VAL A 375 19.29 -17.01 -6.45
N ILE A 376 18.43 -16.27 -5.71
CA ILE A 376 18.70 -15.91 -4.31
C ILE A 376 18.82 -17.16 -3.43
N PHE A 377 17.96 -18.16 -3.63
CA PHE A 377 18.01 -19.42 -2.90
C PHE A 377 19.35 -20.15 -3.11
N HIS A 378 19.81 -20.30 -4.36
CA HIS A 378 21.09 -20.97 -4.64
C HIS A 378 22.29 -20.21 -4.07
N ILE A 379 22.26 -18.87 -4.12
CA ILE A 379 23.28 -18.02 -3.49
C ILE A 379 23.28 -18.21 -1.98
N LYS A 380 22.12 -18.11 -1.31
CA LYS A 380 22.01 -18.32 0.14
C LYS A 380 22.46 -19.73 0.53
N ASN A 381 22.05 -20.75 -0.21
CA ASN A 381 22.41 -22.14 0.07
C ASN A 381 23.91 -22.42 -0.09
N ALA A 382 24.55 -21.83 -1.09
CA ALA A 382 25.99 -22.02 -1.31
C ALA A 382 26.88 -21.36 -0.24
N PHE A 383 26.40 -20.25 0.34
CA PHE A 383 27.23 -19.32 1.09
C PHE A 383 26.80 -19.10 2.55
N LEU A 384 25.51 -19.11 2.85
CA LEU A 384 24.94 -18.67 4.14
C LEU A 384 24.26 -19.79 4.94
N VAL A 385 23.85 -20.90 4.32
CA VAL A 385 23.14 -21.98 5.03
C VAL A 385 24.10 -22.85 5.82
N ARG A 386 23.77 -23.13 7.09
CA ARG A 386 24.48 -24.06 7.98
C ARG A 386 23.58 -25.11 8.58
N THR A 387 22.45 -24.66 9.09
CA THR A 387 21.43 -25.48 9.74
C THR A 387 20.26 -25.70 8.80
N GLU A 388 19.43 -26.72 9.09
CA GLU A 388 18.19 -26.93 8.36
C GLU A 388 17.25 -25.71 8.49
N HIS A 389 17.26 -25.04 9.64
CA HIS A 389 16.49 -23.81 9.85
C HIS A 389 16.93 -22.66 8.94
N ASP A 390 18.24 -22.50 8.69
CA ASP A 390 18.73 -21.49 7.74
C ASP A 390 18.27 -21.80 6.30
N ARG A 391 18.15 -23.09 5.97
CA ARG A 391 17.64 -23.55 4.69
C ARG A 391 16.16 -23.22 4.55
N GLU A 392 15.36 -23.43 5.58
CA GLU A 392 13.95 -23.03 5.62
C GLU A 392 13.79 -21.52 5.40
N GLN A 393 14.58 -20.69 6.10
CA GLN A 393 14.57 -19.23 5.88
C GLN A 393 15.03 -18.82 4.47
N ALA A 394 15.93 -19.60 3.86
CA ALA A 394 16.35 -19.37 2.48
C ALA A 394 15.27 -19.79 1.45
N MET A 395 14.41 -20.74 1.83
CA MET A 395 13.30 -21.25 1.01
C MET A 395 12.03 -20.39 1.09
N ASP A 396 12.02 -19.32 1.91
CA ASP A 396 10.87 -18.42 2.02
C ASP A 396 10.48 -17.86 0.63
N PRO A 397 9.30 -18.25 0.10
CA PRO A 397 8.86 -17.84 -1.21
C PRO A 397 8.38 -16.38 -1.24
N GLY A 398 8.13 -15.76 -0.08
CA GLY A 398 7.46 -14.46 0.02
C GLY A 398 5.98 -14.51 -0.35
N SER A 399 5.35 -13.33 -0.34
CA SER A 399 3.95 -13.13 -0.74
C SER A 399 3.80 -12.77 -2.21
N LEU A 400 2.56 -12.79 -2.67
CA LEU A 400 2.20 -12.17 -3.93
C LEU A 400 2.38 -10.65 -3.82
N ASP A 401 3.14 -10.05 -4.73
CA ASP A 401 3.37 -8.60 -4.78
C ASP A 401 2.11 -7.88 -5.30
N PHE A 402 1.11 -7.70 -4.43
CA PHE A 402 -0.18 -7.09 -4.78
C PHE A 402 -0.01 -5.72 -5.44
N TYR A 403 0.86 -4.87 -4.88
CA TYR A 403 1.13 -3.52 -5.37
C TYR A 403 1.71 -3.46 -6.79
N ASN A 404 2.28 -4.55 -7.30
CA ASN A 404 2.84 -4.64 -8.64
C ASN A 404 1.90 -5.38 -9.61
N THR A 405 1.30 -6.48 -9.17
CA THR A 405 0.44 -7.33 -10.01
C THR A 405 -0.91 -6.68 -10.29
N GLU A 406 -1.57 -6.11 -9.28
CA GLU A 406 -2.93 -5.59 -9.41
C GLU A 406 -3.05 -4.41 -10.40
N PRO A 407 -2.17 -3.39 -10.38
CA PRO A 407 -2.23 -2.29 -11.34
C PRO A 407 -2.00 -2.71 -12.79
N ARG A 408 -1.18 -3.74 -13.03
CA ARG A 408 -0.93 -4.29 -14.37
C ARG A 408 -2.18 -4.97 -14.93
N LEU A 409 -2.89 -5.75 -14.11
CA LEU A 409 -4.16 -6.34 -14.52
C LEU A 409 -5.18 -5.26 -14.88
N GLN A 410 -5.25 -4.18 -14.11
CA GLN A 410 -6.13 -3.04 -14.39
C GLN A 410 -5.77 -2.27 -15.65
N LEU A 411 -4.48 -2.16 -15.99
CA LEU A 411 -4.05 -1.59 -17.26
C LEU A 411 -4.62 -2.40 -18.44
N TYR A 412 -4.58 -3.74 -18.37
CA TYR A 412 -5.17 -4.56 -19.43
C TYR A 412 -6.70 -4.48 -19.48
N PHE A 413 -7.38 -4.34 -18.34
CA PHE A 413 -8.81 -4.02 -18.34
C PHE A 413 -9.10 -2.67 -19.01
N LEU A 414 -8.33 -1.63 -18.71
CA LEU A 414 -8.43 -0.32 -19.36
C LEU A 414 -8.26 -0.45 -20.88
N LEU A 415 -7.18 -1.10 -21.33
CA LEU A 415 -6.92 -1.31 -22.76
C LEU A 415 -8.06 -2.09 -23.41
N GLY A 416 -8.57 -3.14 -22.76
CA GLY A 416 -9.71 -3.92 -23.27
C GLY A 416 -10.97 -3.07 -23.41
N LEU A 417 -11.32 -2.28 -22.40
CA LEU A 417 -12.51 -1.42 -22.41
C LEU A 417 -12.39 -0.30 -23.46
N VAL A 418 -11.22 0.31 -23.62
CA VAL A 418 -10.98 1.36 -24.62
C VAL A 418 -11.03 0.79 -26.04
N TYR A 419 -10.30 -0.31 -26.30
CA TYR A 419 -10.17 -0.87 -27.64
C TYR A 419 -11.29 -1.81 -28.05
N ALA A 420 -12.20 -2.22 -27.15
CA ALA A 420 -13.31 -3.12 -27.48
C ALA A 420 -14.20 -2.60 -28.62
N VAL A 421 -14.44 -1.28 -28.65
CA VAL A 421 -15.26 -0.65 -29.70
C VAL A 421 -14.40 -0.17 -30.88
N VAL A 422 -13.16 0.25 -30.62
CA VAL A 422 -12.28 0.88 -31.60
C VAL A 422 -11.51 -0.13 -32.45
N THR A 423 -10.87 -1.12 -31.81
CA THR A 423 -10.05 -2.14 -32.48
C THR A 423 -10.22 -3.49 -31.79
N PRO A 424 -11.29 -4.25 -32.11
CA PRO A 424 -11.63 -5.51 -31.45
C PRO A 424 -10.53 -6.58 -31.52
N MET A 425 -9.62 -6.49 -32.50
CA MET A 425 -8.47 -7.39 -32.66
C MET A 425 -7.53 -7.42 -31.43
N LEU A 426 -7.59 -6.42 -30.54
CA LEU A 426 -6.81 -6.41 -29.30
C LEU A 426 -7.39 -7.34 -28.22
N LEU A 427 -8.70 -7.62 -28.25
CA LEU A 427 -9.39 -8.42 -27.22
C LEU A 427 -8.90 -9.87 -27.12
N PRO A 428 -8.66 -10.63 -28.22
CA PRO A 428 -8.10 -11.97 -28.13
C PRO A 428 -6.76 -12.01 -27.38
N PHE A 429 -5.90 -11.00 -27.55
CA PHE A 429 -4.61 -10.94 -26.84
C PHE A 429 -4.79 -10.81 -25.33
N ILE A 430 -5.75 -9.97 -24.91
CA ILE A 430 -6.12 -9.79 -23.51
C ILE A 430 -6.75 -11.08 -22.93
N ILE A 431 -7.63 -11.74 -23.68
CA ILE A 431 -8.29 -12.98 -23.22
C ILE A 431 -7.26 -14.09 -23.00
N VAL A 432 -6.31 -14.27 -23.93
CA VAL A 432 -5.20 -15.23 -23.77
C VAL A 432 -4.35 -14.86 -22.56
N PHE A 433 -4.05 -13.57 -22.38
CA PHE A 433 -3.32 -13.09 -21.20
C PHE A 433 -4.04 -13.47 -19.90
N PHE A 434 -5.32 -13.14 -19.74
CA PHE A 434 -6.05 -13.43 -18.50
C PHE A 434 -6.22 -14.94 -18.27
N SER A 435 -6.38 -15.72 -19.34
CA SER A 435 -6.45 -17.19 -19.26
C SER A 435 -5.16 -17.79 -18.73
N LEU A 436 -4.01 -17.36 -19.27
CA LEU A 436 -2.69 -17.79 -18.79
C LEU A 436 -2.41 -17.30 -17.37
N ALA A 437 -2.68 -16.02 -17.10
CA ALA A 437 -2.50 -15.43 -15.78
C ALA A 437 -3.32 -16.16 -14.71
N TYR A 438 -4.58 -16.49 -14.99
CA TYR A 438 -5.42 -17.25 -14.08
C TYR A 438 -4.81 -18.62 -13.74
N LEU A 439 -4.37 -19.38 -14.75
CA LEU A 439 -3.75 -20.70 -14.54
C LEU A 439 -2.46 -20.60 -13.71
N VAL A 440 -1.58 -19.65 -14.05
CA VAL A 440 -0.30 -19.46 -13.39
C VAL A 440 -0.46 -18.97 -11.95
N PHE A 441 -1.20 -17.87 -11.73
CA PHE A 441 -1.37 -17.34 -10.39
C PHE A 441 -2.15 -18.30 -9.50
N ARG A 442 -3.16 -19.02 -10.01
CA ARG A 442 -3.84 -20.07 -9.25
C ARG A 442 -2.86 -21.17 -8.81
N HIS A 443 -2.00 -21.64 -9.71
CA HIS A 443 -0.99 -22.64 -9.37
C HIS A 443 -0.02 -22.12 -8.29
N GLN A 444 0.47 -20.90 -8.43
CA GLN A 444 1.43 -20.31 -7.49
C GLN A 444 0.82 -19.98 -6.13
N ILE A 445 -0.43 -19.52 -6.07
CA ILE A 445 -1.14 -19.28 -4.81
C ILE A 445 -1.31 -20.58 -4.02
N ILE A 446 -1.58 -21.70 -4.70
CA ILE A 446 -1.76 -23.01 -4.03
C ILE A 446 -0.42 -23.59 -3.58
N ASN A 447 0.62 -23.51 -4.41
CA ASN A 447 1.85 -24.29 -4.20
C ASN A 447 3.02 -23.50 -3.63
N VAL A 448 3.00 -22.17 -3.68
CA VAL A 448 4.21 -21.37 -3.50
C VAL A 448 4.01 -20.19 -2.55
N TYR A 449 3.10 -19.26 -2.84
CA TYR A 449 3.06 -18.00 -2.09
C TYR A 449 2.62 -18.17 -0.64
N ASN A 450 3.35 -17.52 0.28
CA ASN A 450 2.95 -17.42 1.67
C ASN A 450 2.29 -16.06 1.93
N GLN A 451 1.14 -16.07 2.59
CA GLN A 451 0.38 -14.85 2.84
C GLN A 451 0.92 -14.10 4.06
N GLN A 452 1.57 -12.95 3.82
CA GLN A 452 2.16 -12.12 4.87
C GLN A 452 1.11 -11.47 5.79
N TYR A 453 -0.02 -11.04 5.24
CA TYR A 453 -1.12 -10.39 5.98
C TYR A 453 -2.48 -10.83 5.45
N GLU A 454 -3.53 -10.74 6.27
CA GLU A 454 -4.90 -11.06 5.88
C GLU A 454 -5.81 -9.83 6.02
N SER A 455 -6.15 -9.22 4.88
CA SER A 455 -6.96 -8.00 4.77
C SER A 455 -8.47 -8.28 4.66
N GLY A 456 -8.88 -9.51 4.34
CA GLY A 456 -10.27 -9.89 4.09
C GLY A 456 -10.84 -9.27 2.80
N ALA A 457 -10.00 -8.98 1.80
CA ALA A 457 -10.39 -8.31 0.55
C ALA A 457 -10.89 -6.85 0.69
N GLN A 458 -10.39 -6.08 1.67
CA GLN A 458 -10.69 -4.64 1.78
C GLN A 458 -10.25 -3.80 0.57
N PHE A 459 -9.41 -4.34 -0.33
CA PHE A 459 -8.97 -3.68 -1.56
C PHE A 459 -10.04 -3.65 -2.67
N TRP A 460 -11.10 -4.47 -2.58
CA TRP A 460 -12.08 -4.62 -3.67
C TRP A 460 -12.81 -3.32 -4.07
N PRO A 461 -13.23 -2.44 -3.13
CA PRO A 461 -13.79 -1.14 -3.49
C PRO A 461 -12.85 -0.28 -4.34
N ASP A 462 -11.54 -0.33 -4.06
CA ASP A 462 -10.52 0.38 -4.84
C ASP A 462 -10.46 -0.18 -6.27
N VAL A 463 -10.46 -1.52 -6.41
CA VAL A 463 -10.47 -2.20 -7.71
C VAL A 463 -11.70 -1.82 -8.53
N HIS A 464 -12.88 -1.93 -7.93
CA HIS A 464 -14.15 -1.59 -8.58
C HIS A 464 -14.17 -0.12 -9.03
N MET A 465 -13.74 0.81 -8.17
CA MET A 465 -13.66 2.22 -8.52
C MET A 465 -12.77 2.47 -9.75
N ARG A 466 -11.59 1.84 -9.81
CA ARG A 466 -10.67 2.00 -10.95
C ARG A 466 -11.20 1.39 -12.24
N LEU A 467 -11.93 0.27 -12.18
CA LEU A 467 -12.60 -0.31 -13.35
C LEU A 467 -13.72 0.59 -13.90
N ILE A 468 -14.50 1.24 -13.02
CA ILE A 468 -15.48 2.25 -13.44
C ILE A 468 -14.78 3.45 -14.07
N ILE A 469 -13.69 3.94 -13.47
CA ILE A 469 -12.92 5.04 -14.05
C ILE A 469 -12.40 4.65 -15.44
N ALA A 470 -11.88 3.44 -15.61
CA ALA A 470 -11.45 2.93 -16.91
C ALA A 470 -12.59 2.88 -17.94
N LEU A 471 -13.79 2.48 -17.53
CA LEU A 471 -14.99 2.49 -18.37
C LEU A 471 -15.40 3.92 -18.77
N MET A 472 -15.39 4.85 -17.81
CA MET A 472 -15.66 6.27 -18.10
C MET A 472 -14.63 6.87 -19.05
N VAL A 473 -13.34 6.56 -18.86
CA VAL A 473 -12.28 6.99 -19.78
C VAL A 473 -12.53 6.43 -21.17
N SER A 474 -12.87 5.14 -21.31
CA SER A 474 -13.24 4.55 -22.61
C SER A 474 -14.39 5.32 -23.29
N GLN A 475 -15.44 5.66 -22.55
CA GLN A 475 -16.59 6.41 -23.07
C GLN A 475 -16.21 7.83 -23.50
N ILE A 476 -15.39 8.55 -22.71
CA ILE A 476 -14.91 9.91 -23.02
C ILE A 476 -14.00 9.91 -24.25
N LEU A 477 -13.11 8.92 -24.37
CA LEU A 477 -12.22 8.82 -25.52
C LEU A 477 -12.97 8.44 -26.79
N LEU A 478 -13.99 7.58 -26.68
CA LEU A 478 -14.87 7.26 -27.80
C LEU A 478 -15.71 8.48 -28.23
N LEU A 479 -16.18 9.30 -27.28
CA LEU A 479 -16.82 10.59 -27.59
C LEU A 479 -15.86 11.49 -28.39
N GLY A 480 -14.60 11.59 -27.96
CA GLY A 480 -13.56 12.34 -28.67
C GLY A 480 -13.35 11.85 -30.11
N LEU A 481 -13.23 10.54 -30.31
CA LEU A 481 -13.05 9.93 -31.63
C LEU A 481 -14.28 10.13 -32.56
N LEU A 482 -15.51 10.02 -32.04
CA LEU A 482 -16.71 10.18 -32.86
C LEU A 482 -16.99 11.65 -33.20
N SER A 483 -16.55 12.59 -32.35
CA SER A 483 -16.64 14.03 -32.62
C SER A 483 -15.88 14.41 -33.89
N THR A 484 -14.71 13.82 -34.14
CA THR A 484 -13.89 14.15 -35.32
C THR A 484 -14.41 13.56 -36.62
N GLN A 485 -15.23 12.50 -36.56
CA GLN A 485 -15.80 11.84 -37.72
C GLN A 485 -17.12 12.47 -38.23
N GLU A 486 -17.44 13.70 -37.80
CA GLU A 486 -18.69 14.41 -38.12
C GLU A 486 -19.97 13.60 -37.77
N ALA A 487 -19.86 12.63 -36.86
CA ALA A 487 -20.93 11.71 -36.50
C ALA A 487 -21.83 12.27 -35.38
N GLU A 488 -22.35 13.50 -35.56
CA GLU A 488 -23.05 14.27 -34.52
C GLU A 488 -24.17 13.48 -33.80
N LYS A 489 -24.98 12.73 -34.56
CA LYS A 489 -26.07 11.92 -34.01
C LYS A 489 -25.56 10.83 -33.06
N SER A 490 -24.42 10.22 -33.39
CA SER A 490 -23.79 9.18 -32.57
C SER A 490 -23.14 9.76 -31.32
N THR A 491 -22.53 10.94 -31.44
CA THR A 491 -21.93 11.67 -30.31
C THR A 491 -23.00 12.08 -29.28
N ILE A 492 -24.12 12.64 -29.74
CA ILE A 492 -25.27 12.98 -28.87
C ILE A 492 -25.81 11.73 -28.17
N ALA A 493 -25.91 10.61 -28.90
CA ALA A 493 -26.36 9.35 -28.32
C ALA A 493 -25.41 8.77 -27.26
N LEU A 494 -24.13 9.17 -27.23
CA LEU A 494 -23.12 8.62 -26.32
C LEU A 494 -22.96 9.45 -25.02
N LEU A 495 -23.36 10.73 -25.03
CA LEU A 495 -23.30 11.64 -23.87
C LEU A 495 -23.97 11.11 -22.58
N PRO A 496 -25.08 10.35 -22.61
CA PRO A 496 -25.70 9.82 -21.39
C PRO A 496 -24.85 8.75 -20.68
N LEU A 497 -23.94 8.07 -21.38
CA LEU A 497 -23.22 6.91 -20.82
C LEU A 497 -22.29 7.27 -19.65
N PRO A 498 -21.42 8.31 -19.72
CA PRO A 498 -20.61 8.73 -18.58
C PRO A 498 -21.45 9.08 -17.35
N VAL A 499 -22.60 9.73 -17.55
CA VAL A 499 -23.54 10.08 -16.46
C VAL A 499 -24.13 8.82 -15.84
N LEU A 500 -24.54 7.85 -16.68
CA LEU A 500 -25.04 6.56 -16.23
C LEU A 500 -23.97 5.75 -15.46
N SER A 501 -22.71 5.79 -15.90
CA SER A 501 -21.56 5.16 -15.22
C SER A 501 -21.31 5.76 -13.84
N LEU A 502 -21.39 7.09 -13.72
CA LEU A 502 -21.30 7.78 -12.43
C LEU A 502 -22.45 7.42 -11.50
N TRP A 503 -23.68 7.40 -12.03
CA TRP A 503 -24.86 6.99 -11.27
C TRP A 503 -24.74 5.54 -10.77
N PHE A 504 -24.34 4.61 -11.65
CA PHE A 504 -24.09 3.21 -11.29
C PHE A 504 -23.03 3.09 -10.19
N HIS A 505 -21.92 3.82 -10.31
CA HIS A 505 -20.89 3.85 -9.26
C HIS A 505 -21.45 4.32 -7.92
N TYR A 506 -22.21 5.41 -7.91
CA TYR A 506 -22.82 5.95 -6.70
C TYR A 506 -23.75 4.91 -6.02
N VAL A 507 -24.57 4.21 -6.82
CA VAL A 507 -25.45 3.15 -6.33
C VAL A 507 -24.65 1.98 -5.73
N CYS A 508 -23.64 1.48 -6.44
CA CYS A 508 -22.79 0.39 -5.96
C CYS A 508 -21.99 0.77 -4.71
N LYS A 509 -21.48 2.01 -4.67
CA LYS A 509 -20.76 2.56 -3.54
C LYS A 509 -21.64 2.59 -2.30
N GLY A 510 -22.83 3.19 -2.38
CA GLY A 510 -23.77 3.24 -1.27
C GLY A 510 -24.26 1.86 -0.80
N ARG A 511 -24.41 0.91 -1.73
CA ARG A 511 -24.95 -0.42 -1.43
C ARG A 511 -23.93 -1.40 -0.84
N PHE A 512 -22.70 -1.45 -1.38
CA PHE A 512 -21.74 -2.52 -1.07
C PHE A 512 -20.51 -2.05 -0.28
N GLU A 513 -20.01 -0.83 -0.50
CA GLU A 513 -18.80 -0.33 0.18
C GLU A 513 -18.90 -0.35 1.72
N PRO A 514 -20.06 -0.07 2.35
CA PRO A 514 -20.18 -0.16 3.81
C PRO A 514 -19.75 -1.53 4.38
N ALA A 515 -19.92 -2.64 3.67
CA ALA A 515 -19.50 -3.97 4.12
C ALA A 515 -17.95 -4.17 4.14
N PHE A 516 -17.20 -3.28 3.49
CA PHE A 516 -15.74 -3.32 3.45
C PHE A 516 -15.12 -2.34 4.44
N VAL A 517 -15.81 -1.23 4.73
CA VAL A 517 -15.32 -0.15 5.60
C VAL A 517 -15.83 -0.28 7.02
N LYS A 518 -17.08 -0.69 7.21
CA LYS A 518 -17.77 -0.77 8.51
C LYS A 518 -17.98 -2.23 8.90
N PHE A 519 -17.77 -2.54 10.18
CA PHE A 519 -18.06 -3.87 10.70
C PHE A 519 -19.44 -3.88 11.38
N PRO A 520 -20.40 -4.70 10.91
CA PRO A 520 -21.75 -4.73 11.48
C PRO A 520 -21.78 -5.17 12.94
N LEU A 521 -22.46 -4.42 13.80
CA LEU A 521 -22.57 -4.72 15.23
C LEU A 521 -23.32 -6.03 15.52
N GLN A 522 -24.30 -6.38 14.67
CA GLN A 522 -25.01 -7.65 14.78
C GLN A 522 -24.05 -8.84 14.61
N ASP A 523 -23.20 -8.81 13.59
CA ASP A 523 -22.23 -9.87 13.32
C ASP A 523 -21.19 -9.95 14.45
N ALA A 524 -20.76 -8.80 14.98
CA ALA A 524 -19.87 -8.73 16.14
C ALA A 524 -20.48 -9.44 17.35
N MET A 525 -21.74 -9.14 17.68
CA MET A 525 -22.45 -9.73 18.81
C MET A 525 -22.72 -11.23 18.63
N VAL A 526 -23.12 -11.65 17.43
CA VAL A 526 -23.30 -13.09 17.10
C VAL A 526 -21.98 -13.84 17.29
N LYS A 527 -20.86 -13.27 16.83
CA LYS A 527 -19.56 -13.92 16.99
C LYS A 527 -19.12 -14.00 18.46
N ASP A 528 -19.30 -12.92 19.22
CA ASP A 528 -18.96 -12.88 20.64
C ASP A 528 -19.82 -13.85 21.47
N THR A 529 -21.11 -13.97 21.18
CA THR A 529 -22.01 -14.91 21.86
C THR A 529 -21.68 -16.37 21.56
N LEU A 530 -21.39 -16.70 20.31
CA LEU A 530 -20.95 -18.04 19.91
C LEU A 530 -19.60 -18.41 20.54
N GLU A 531 -18.65 -17.49 20.58
CA GLU A 531 -17.34 -17.74 21.20
C GLU A 531 -17.46 -17.95 22.71
N ARG A 532 -18.25 -17.12 23.41
CA ARG A 532 -18.51 -17.30 24.84
C ARG A 532 -19.22 -18.62 25.16
N ALA A 533 -20.07 -19.10 24.27
CA ALA A 533 -20.73 -20.40 24.42
C ALA A 533 -19.77 -21.58 24.19
N ASN A 534 -18.84 -21.45 23.24
CA ASN A 534 -17.88 -22.51 22.90
C ASN A 534 -16.68 -22.59 23.86
N ASP A 535 -16.20 -21.45 24.36
CA ASP A 535 -15.02 -21.34 25.23
C ASP A 535 -15.30 -20.37 26.40
N PRO A 536 -16.10 -20.79 27.40
CA PRO A 536 -16.52 -19.92 28.50
C PRO A 536 -15.38 -19.60 29.49
N THR A 537 -14.32 -20.40 29.52
CA THR A 537 -13.19 -20.27 30.44
C THR A 537 -12.05 -19.41 29.89
N LEU A 538 -12.20 -18.85 28.69
CA LEU A 538 -11.16 -18.10 28.03
C LEU A 538 -10.76 -16.83 28.81
N ASN A 539 -9.50 -16.74 29.21
CA ASN A 539 -8.91 -15.47 29.64
C ASN A 539 -8.43 -14.65 28.43
N LEU A 540 -9.28 -13.72 27.98
CA LEU A 540 -8.96 -12.85 26.85
C LEU A 540 -7.78 -11.91 27.15
N ARG A 541 -7.57 -11.52 28.42
CA ARG A 541 -6.45 -10.65 28.82
C ARG A 541 -5.12 -11.32 28.54
N ASP A 542 -4.98 -12.59 28.92
CA ASP A 542 -3.76 -13.36 28.69
C ASP A 542 -3.54 -13.65 27.20
N TYR A 543 -4.62 -13.94 26.46
CA TYR A 543 -4.52 -14.15 25.01
C TYR A 543 -4.02 -12.90 24.25
N LEU A 544 -4.45 -11.71 24.68
CA LEU A 544 -4.05 -10.44 24.05
C LEU A 544 -2.73 -9.88 24.61
N LYS A 545 -2.24 -10.42 25.73
CA LYS A 545 -0.97 -10.00 26.34
C LYS A 545 0.17 -10.23 25.36
N GLY A 546 0.94 -9.19 25.08
CA GLY A 546 2.10 -9.27 24.18
C GLY A 546 1.78 -9.22 22.68
N ALA A 547 0.51 -9.29 22.27
CA ALA A 547 0.13 -9.36 20.85
C ALA A 547 0.60 -8.14 20.04
N TYR A 548 0.51 -6.94 20.63
CA TYR A 548 0.90 -5.67 20.01
C TYR A 548 2.16 -5.06 20.65
N VAL A 549 3.06 -5.91 21.14
CA VAL A 549 4.40 -5.47 21.56
C VAL A 549 5.30 -5.41 20.33
N HIS A 550 6.13 -4.37 20.24
CA HIS A 550 7.05 -4.22 19.11
C HIS A 550 7.96 -5.46 18.99
N PRO A 551 8.17 -6.04 17.78
CA PRO A 551 8.86 -7.32 17.59
C PRO A 551 10.27 -7.40 18.19
N VAL A 552 10.93 -6.26 18.36
CA VAL A 552 12.27 -6.18 18.98
C VAL A 552 12.24 -6.47 20.49
N PHE A 553 11.10 -6.25 21.16
CA PHE A 553 10.94 -6.58 22.58
C PHE A 553 10.42 -8.01 22.81
N GLN A 554 9.83 -8.65 21.80
CA GLN A 554 9.30 -10.02 21.91
C GLN A 554 10.37 -11.13 21.95
N LYS A 555 11.61 -10.86 21.50
CA LYS A 555 12.65 -11.89 21.33
C LYS A 555 13.43 -12.28 22.59
N ASN A 556 13.25 -11.54 23.68
CA ASN A 556 13.81 -11.90 24.98
C ASN A 556 12.64 -12.28 25.88
N ASP A 557 12.54 -13.54 26.30
CA ASP A 557 11.58 -14.06 27.30
C ASP A 557 11.77 -13.45 28.71
N ILE A 558 12.39 -12.28 28.79
CA ILE A 558 12.66 -11.55 30.01
C ILE A 558 12.03 -10.21 29.77
N TYR A 559 10.83 -10.00 30.31
CA TYR A 559 10.30 -8.80 30.95
C TYR A 559 8.77 -8.88 30.91
N GLU A 560 8.20 -9.25 32.06
CA GLU A 560 6.87 -8.83 32.45
C GLU A 560 6.79 -7.31 32.30
N LEU A 561 6.24 -6.86 31.18
CA LEU A 561 5.83 -5.47 30.98
C LEU A 561 4.65 -5.22 31.92
N VAL A 562 4.94 -4.48 33.00
CA VAL A 562 4.02 -3.73 33.85
C VAL A 562 2.64 -4.41 33.94
N THR A 563 2.54 -5.43 34.78
CA THR A 563 1.26 -5.82 35.35
C THR A 563 0.68 -4.60 36.06
N ILE A 564 -0.35 -4.01 35.44
CA ILE A 564 -1.34 -3.24 36.19
C ILE A 564 -1.85 -4.19 37.27
N ASP A 565 -1.58 -3.84 38.52
CA ASP A 565 -1.98 -4.57 39.71
C ASP A 565 -3.43 -5.03 39.58
N GLU A 566 -3.63 -6.28 39.98
CA GLU A 566 -4.94 -6.89 40.14
C GLU A 566 -5.73 -6.09 41.18
N GLU A 567 -6.81 -5.43 40.77
CA GLU A 567 -7.97 -5.34 41.63
C GLU A 567 -9.27 -5.31 40.82
N GLU A 568 -10.11 -6.29 41.14
CA GLU A 568 -11.49 -6.44 40.71
C GLU A 568 -12.31 -5.19 41.08
N LYS A 569 -13.16 -4.77 40.13
CA LYS A 569 -14.04 -3.59 40.11
C LYS A 569 -13.31 -2.33 39.71
N ASN A 570 -13.61 -1.79 38.53
CA ASN A 570 -13.29 -0.42 38.12
C ASN A 570 -13.68 0.56 39.26
N PRO A 571 -12.76 1.01 40.13
CA PRO A 571 -13.06 2.14 40.98
C PRO A 571 -13.09 3.35 40.05
N LEU A 572 -13.86 4.38 40.37
CA LEU A 572 -13.71 5.67 39.71
C LEU A 572 -12.24 6.09 39.89
N VAL A 573 -11.47 6.10 38.80
CA VAL A 573 -10.05 6.50 38.81
C VAL A 573 -9.99 7.93 39.36
N VAL A 574 -9.37 8.10 40.53
CA VAL A 574 -9.25 9.41 41.17
C VAL A 574 -8.29 10.24 40.32
N THR A 575 -8.80 11.25 39.62
CA THR A 575 -7.98 12.15 38.81
C THR A 575 -6.92 12.83 39.67
N LYS A 576 -5.65 12.81 39.26
CA LYS A 576 -4.54 13.55 39.92
C LYS A 576 -4.69 15.08 39.83
N ARG A 577 -5.68 15.57 39.08
CA ARG A 577 -6.00 16.98 38.93
C ARG A 577 -6.27 17.63 40.28
N GLN A 578 -5.33 18.43 40.76
CA GLN A 578 -5.60 19.37 41.84
C GLN A 578 -6.55 20.44 41.30
N SER A 579 -7.77 20.53 41.84
CA SER A 579 -8.64 21.67 41.58
C SER A 579 -7.94 22.93 42.08
N ARG A 580 -7.32 23.70 41.19
CA ARG A 580 -6.91 25.08 41.52
C ARG A 580 -8.19 25.93 41.66
N MET A 581 -8.85 25.83 42.81
CA MET A 581 -9.69 26.91 43.33
C MET A 581 -8.75 28.01 43.83
N THR A 582 -8.16 28.76 42.90
CA THR A 582 -7.59 30.07 43.21
C THR A 582 -8.31 31.08 42.34
N THR A 583 -9.20 31.83 42.98
CA THR A 583 -9.92 33.01 42.49
C THR A 583 -8.99 33.90 41.63
N PRO A 584 -9.44 34.43 40.47
CA PRO A 584 -8.58 35.27 39.64
C PRO A 584 -8.31 36.61 40.33
N GLY A 585 -7.07 36.85 40.74
CA GLY A 585 -6.54 38.19 40.92
C GLY A 585 -6.43 38.87 39.55
N GLY A 586 -7.00 40.07 39.42
CA GLY A 586 -7.32 40.73 38.15
C GLY A 586 -6.17 40.79 37.13
N SER A 587 -6.44 40.26 35.93
CA SER A 587 -5.63 40.48 34.75
C SER A 587 -5.91 41.87 34.16
N LYS A 588 -4.95 42.78 34.27
CA LYS A 588 -4.86 43.95 33.39
C LYS A 588 -4.44 43.47 31.99
N PHE A 589 -5.41 43.25 31.11
CA PHE A 589 -5.19 43.32 29.66
C PHE A 589 -6.42 43.97 29.02
N ASN A 590 -6.26 45.22 28.60
CA ASN A 590 -7.24 45.97 27.82
C ASN A 590 -7.47 45.24 26.49
N SER A 591 -8.72 44.83 26.23
CA SER A 591 -9.21 44.57 24.88
C SER A 591 -10.25 45.62 24.55
N SER A 592 -9.85 46.56 23.70
CA SER A 592 -10.76 47.45 22.99
C SER A 592 -11.26 46.73 21.74
N SER A 593 -12.50 46.28 21.75
CA SER A 593 -13.23 45.96 20.52
C SER A 593 -14.64 46.49 20.64
N GLY A 594 -14.88 47.60 19.91
CA GLY A 594 -16.16 48.27 19.84
C GLY A 594 -17.26 47.41 19.22
N THR A 595 -18.42 47.47 19.87
CA THR A 595 -19.73 47.05 19.40
C THR A 595 -20.22 48.00 18.30
N ASN A 596 -20.65 47.45 17.16
CA ASN A 596 -21.67 48.08 16.32
C ASN A 596 -22.83 47.09 16.22
N GLU A 597 -23.92 47.45 16.88
CA GLU A 597 -25.23 46.82 16.79
C GLU A 597 -25.84 47.10 15.41
N GLY A 598 -26.40 46.06 14.79
CA GLY A 598 -27.23 46.16 13.60
C GLY A 598 -28.51 45.36 13.83
N GLU A 599 -29.59 46.06 14.11
CA GLU A 599 -30.96 45.56 14.17
C GLU A 599 -31.34 44.81 12.89
N PHE A 600 -31.94 43.62 13.02
CA PHE A 600 -32.88 43.11 12.02
C PHE A 600 -34.10 42.53 12.72
N SER A 601 -35.22 43.22 12.51
CA SER A 601 -36.55 42.97 13.03
C SER A 601 -37.18 41.71 12.42
N ARG A 602 -37.88 40.94 13.26
CA ARG A 602 -38.74 39.82 12.86
C ARG A 602 -40.13 40.33 12.49
N ILE A 603 -40.65 39.89 11.35
CA ILE A 603 -42.07 40.00 10.97
C ILE A 603 -42.75 38.65 11.26
N PRO A 604 -43.95 38.61 11.87
CA PRO A 604 -44.74 37.38 12.07
C PRO A 604 -45.73 37.12 10.91
N PRO A 605 -46.28 35.89 10.78
CA PRO A 605 -46.89 35.39 9.53
C PRO A 605 -48.34 35.88 9.34
N PRO A 606 -48.87 35.77 8.10
CA PRO A 606 -49.50 34.52 7.61
C PRO A 606 -48.76 33.86 6.45
#